data_AF-A0A242NK89-F1
#
_entry.id   AF-A0A242NK89-F1
#
_cell.length_a   1.000
_cell.length_b   1.000
_cell.length_c   1.000
_cell.angle_alpha   90.00
_cell.angle_beta   90.00
_cell.angle_gamma   90.00
#
_symmetry.space_group_name_H-M   'P 1'
#
loop_
_entity.id
_entity.type
_entity.pdbx_description
1 polymer ?
#
loop_
_entity_poly.entity_id
_entity_poly.type
_entity_poly.pdbx_seq_one_letter_code
_entity_poly.pdbx_strand_id
1 'polypeptide(L)'
;MTQPTLEKFLDDVKHHEITVYQNNGVYRHLTFQTPFTNDMHFNITTVPGYLMITGDMGALVFFRCEDMFRFFRSDELLINPSYWGEKIQSTTYEAKDVSFLEFDIDEVKNLAQEDLDDFLADNELSNEDEGKLRDEFRRKILCSKNELEIREAVNNFNCNGFDFAEFWGVESRKYRYHYIWLCYAIVWGIKKFDEVSQ
;
A
#
# COMPACT_ATOMS: atom_id res chain seq x y z
N MET A 1 1.67 8.23 -5.95
CA MET A 1 0.39 8.56 -5.28
C MET A 1 0.58 8.43 -3.78
N THR A 2 0.10 9.40 -3.01
CA THR A 2 -0.02 9.29 -1.55
C THR A 2 -1.15 8.31 -1.22
N GLN A 3 -1.04 7.58 -0.11
CA GLN A 3 -2.10 6.67 0.36
C GLN A 3 -3.40 7.45 0.61
N PRO A 4 -4.60 6.86 0.39
CA PRO A 4 -5.85 7.55 0.63
C PRO A 4 -6.03 7.85 2.12
N THR A 5 -6.50 9.05 2.43
CA THR A 5 -6.97 9.40 3.77
C THR A 5 -8.39 8.87 3.99
N LEU A 6 -8.82 8.76 5.24
CA LEU A 6 -10.21 8.42 5.56
C LEU A 6 -11.19 9.43 4.93
N GLU A 7 -10.87 10.72 4.95
CA GLU A 7 -11.69 11.75 4.33
C GLU A 7 -11.86 11.52 2.82
N LYS A 8 -10.75 11.21 2.12
CA LYS A 8 -10.81 10.92 0.69
C LYS A 8 -11.64 9.67 0.40
N PHE A 9 -11.44 8.61 1.18
CA PHE A 9 -12.26 7.40 1.06
C PHE A 9 -13.75 7.69 1.29
N LEU A 10 -14.10 8.48 2.31
CA LEU A 10 -15.50 8.83 2.58
C LEU A 10 -16.12 9.64 1.45
N ASP A 11 -15.35 10.51 0.79
CA ASP A 11 -15.79 11.21 -0.42
C ASP A 11 -16.03 10.25 -1.59
N ASP A 12 -15.16 9.25 -1.78
CA ASP A 12 -15.29 8.23 -2.82
C ASP A 12 -16.60 7.41 -2.66
N VAL A 13 -16.98 7.05 -1.43
CA VAL A 13 -18.12 6.17 -1.17
C VAL A 13 -19.39 6.90 -0.68
N LYS A 14 -19.42 8.24 -0.74
CA LYS A 14 -20.52 9.04 -0.15
C LYS A 14 -21.91 8.77 -0.73
N HIS A 15 -21.97 8.22 -1.94
CA HIS A 15 -23.21 7.86 -2.62
C HIS A 15 -23.44 6.34 -2.72
N HIS A 16 -22.57 5.53 -2.11
CA HIS A 16 -22.73 4.08 -2.13
C HIS A 16 -23.88 3.64 -1.25
N GLU A 17 -24.70 2.75 -1.79
CA GLU A 17 -25.78 2.06 -1.10
C GLU A 17 -25.40 0.59 -0.87
N ILE A 18 -25.89 0.02 0.24
CA ILE A 18 -25.70 -1.40 0.56
C ILE A 18 -26.85 -2.24 0.00
N THR A 19 -26.52 -3.36 -0.65
CA THR A 19 -27.45 -4.44 -0.96
C THR A 19 -27.01 -5.71 -0.22
N VAL A 20 -27.91 -6.28 0.59
CA VAL A 20 -27.69 -7.52 1.33
C VAL A 20 -28.30 -8.68 0.55
N TYR A 21 -27.48 -9.47 -0.15
CA TYR A 21 -27.96 -10.66 -0.87
C TYR A 21 -28.11 -11.88 0.03
N GLN A 22 -27.23 -12.02 1.02
CA GLN A 22 -27.28 -13.10 2.00
C GLN A 22 -26.77 -12.63 3.35
N ASN A 23 -27.45 -13.06 4.41
CA ASN A 23 -27.03 -12.91 5.80
C ASN A 23 -27.56 -14.10 6.62
N ASN A 24 -26.69 -15.08 6.89
CA ASN A 24 -27.00 -16.25 7.71
C ASN A 24 -25.86 -16.48 8.72
N GLY A 25 -25.79 -15.58 9.71
CA GLY A 25 -24.70 -15.57 10.69
C GLY A 25 -23.38 -15.18 10.03
N VAL A 26 -22.39 -16.06 10.07
CA VAL A 26 -21.05 -15.82 9.48
C VAL A 26 -20.99 -16.00 7.95
N TYR A 27 -22.11 -16.37 7.32
CA TYR A 27 -22.26 -16.42 5.87
C TYR A 27 -22.95 -15.16 5.37
N ARG A 28 -22.20 -14.24 4.74
CA ARG A 28 -22.73 -12.96 4.25
C ARG A 28 -22.29 -12.70 2.82
N HIS A 29 -23.15 -12.07 2.02
CA HIS A 29 -22.83 -11.55 0.70
C HIS A 29 -23.47 -10.17 0.56
N LEU A 30 -22.62 -9.14 0.51
CA LEU A 30 -22.99 -7.73 0.51
C LEU A 30 -22.36 -7.04 -0.70
N THR A 31 -23.08 -6.09 -1.29
CA THR A 31 -22.57 -5.19 -2.32
C THR A 31 -22.75 -3.75 -1.89
N PHE A 32 -21.76 -2.93 -2.19
CA PHE A 32 -21.73 -1.50 -1.92
C PHE A 32 -21.42 -0.78 -3.23
N GLN A 33 -22.36 0.01 -3.74
CA GLN A 33 -22.20 0.71 -5.01
C GLN A 33 -23.06 1.97 -5.07
N THR A 34 -22.59 2.98 -5.81
CA THR A 34 -23.44 4.10 -6.18
C THR A 34 -24.45 3.63 -7.25
N PRO A 35 -25.75 3.98 -7.14
CA PRO A 35 -26.75 3.57 -8.11
C PRO A 35 -26.35 3.89 -9.56
N PHE A 36 -26.54 2.92 -10.45
CA PHE A 36 -26.30 3.03 -11.90
C PHE A 36 -24.84 3.21 -12.33
N THR A 37 -23.87 3.04 -11.43
CA THR A 37 -22.43 3.04 -11.75
C THR A 37 -21.72 1.91 -11.03
N ASN A 38 -20.60 1.45 -11.60
CA ASN A 38 -19.71 0.49 -10.98
C ASN A 38 -18.42 1.15 -10.43
N ASP A 39 -18.35 2.48 -10.50
CA ASP A 39 -17.17 3.24 -10.04
C ASP A 39 -16.92 2.98 -8.56
N MET A 40 -15.73 2.46 -8.26
CA MET A 40 -15.29 2.11 -6.91
C MET A 40 -16.27 1.19 -6.16
N HIS A 41 -17.10 0.41 -6.87
CA HIS A 41 -17.98 -0.56 -6.24
C HIS A 41 -17.15 -1.67 -5.57
N PHE A 42 -17.71 -2.27 -4.52
CA PHE A 42 -17.10 -3.42 -3.89
C PHE A 42 -18.13 -4.35 -3.26
N ASN A 43 -17.71 -5.58 -3.04
CA ASN A 43 -18.50 -6.64 -2.43
C ASN A 43 -17.75 -7.15 -1.20
N ILE A 44 -18.47 -7.50 -0.15
CA ILE A 44 -17.94 -8.21 1.00
C ILE A 44 -18.66 -9.56 1.09
N THR A 45 -17.90 -10.63 0.98
CA THR A 45 -18.39 -11.99 1.17
C THR A 45 -17.67 -12.65 2.34
N THR A 46 -18.41 -13.29 3.23
CA THR A 46 -17.86 -13.98 4.40
C THR A 46 -18.34 -15.41 4.48
N VAL A 47 -17.46 -16.28 4.96
CA VAL A 47 -17.71 -17.66 5.41
C VAL A 47 -16.88 -17.87 6.69
N PRO A 48 -17.09 -18.94 7.48
CA PRO A 48 -16.31 -19.16 8.70
C PRO A 48 -14.80 -19.03 8.46
N GLY A 49 -14.14 -18.12 9.17
CA GLY A 49 -12.70 -17.91 9.04
C GLY A 49 -12.27 -16.89 7.98
N TYR A 50 -13.09 -16.61 6.96
CA TYR A 50 -12.68 -15.86 5.77
C TYR A 50 -13.54 -14.62 5.50
N LEU A 51 -12.86 -13.56 5.06
CA LEU A 51 -13.48 -12.39 4.44
C LEU A 51 -12.85 -12.14 3.09
N MET A 52 -13.68 -12.02 2.07
CA MET A 52 -13.28 -11.69 0.71
C MET A 52 -13.87 -10.33 0.39
N ILE A 53 -13.02 -9.37 0.06
CA ILE A 53 -13.42 -8.10 -0.53
C ILE A 53 -13.05 -8.11 -2.01
N THR A 54 -14.00 -7.78 -2.89
CA THR A 54 -13.80 -7.82 -4.35
C THR A 54 -14.54 -6.68 -5.01
N GLY A 55 -13.96 -6.04 -6.03
CA GLY A 55 -14.65 -5.00 -6.79
C GLY A 55 -13.69 -4.26 -7.70
N ASP A 56 -14.09 -3.04 -8.07
CA ASP A 56 -13.34 -2.18 -8.99
C ASP A 56 -11.97 -1.77 -8.41
N MET A 57 -11.91 -1.57 -7.09
CA MET A 57 -10.69 -1.21 -6.36
C MET A 57 -9.77 -2.42 -6.07
N GLY A 58 -10.11 -3.60 -6.58
CA GLY A 58 -9.31 -4.83 -6.46
C GLY A 58 -9.97 -5.91 -5.61
N ALA A 59 -9.18 -6.94 -5.29
CA ALA A 59 -9.65 -8.11 -4.57
C ALA A 59 -8.62 -8.60 -3.54
N LEU A 60 -9.08 -8.90 -2.33
CA LEU A 60 -8.29 -9.46 -1.24
C LEU A 60 -9.08 -10.53 -0.49
N VAL A 61 -8.37 -11.56 -0.03
CA VAL A 61 -8.91 -12.62 0.82
C VAL A 61 -8.15 -12.60 2.14
N PHE A 62 -8.87 -12.54 3.26
CA PHE A 62 -8.30 -12.54 4.61
C PHE A 62 -8.73 -13.80 5.36
N PHE A 63 -7.86 -14.30 6.26
CA PHE A 63 -8.19 -15.40 7.16
C PHE A 63 -7.68 -15.14 8.59
N ARG A 64 -8.57 -15.26 9.60
CA ARG A 64 -8.15 -15.10 11.00
C ARG A 64 -9.00 -15.81 12.06
N CYS A 65 -10.30 -15.53 12.10
CA CYS A 65 -11.23 -16.04 13.12
C CYS A 65 -12.61 -16.32 12.51
N GLU A 66 -13.44 -17.06 13.23
CA GLU A 66 -14.72 -17.58 12.72
C GLU A 66 -15.62 -16.48 12.14
N ASP A 67 -15.84 -15.38 12.89
CA ASP A 67 -16.55 -14.21 12.36
C ASP A 67 -15.56 -13.08 12.05
N MET A 68 -15.25 -12.92 10.77
CA MET A 68 -14.34 -11.88 10.31
C MET A 68 -14.94 -10.46 10.44
N PHE A 69 -16.26 -10.30 10.57
CA PHE A 69 -16.83 -8.98 10.90
C PHE A 69 -16.38 -8.55 12.28
N ARG A 70 -16.37 -9.46 13.27
CA ARG A 70 -15.83 -9.16 14.61
C ARG A 70 -14.36 -8.75 14.56
N PHE A 71 -13.58 -9.32 13.66
CA PHE A 71 -12.14 -9.01 13.52
C PHE A 71 -11.89 -7.59 12.99
N PHE A 72 -12.65 -7.17 11.98
CA PHE A 72 -12.45 -5.88 11.32
C PHE A 72 -13.33 -4.75 11.87
N ARG A 73 -14.34 -5.04 12.67
CA ARG A 73 -15.29 -4.03 13.18
C ARG A 73 -14.56 -2.90 13.89
N SER A 74 -14.94 -1.67 13.55
CA SER A 74 -14.43 -0.45 14.18
C SER A 74 -15.48 0.65 14.13
N ASP A 75 -15.84 1.21 15.29
CA ASP A 75 -16.83 2.29 15.38
C ASP A 75 -16.31 3.61 14.76
N GLU A 76 -15.00 3.85 14.92
CA GLU A 76 -14.28 5.04 14.45
C GLU A 76 -13.63 4.89 13.06
N LEU A 77 -13.92 3.79 12.34
CA LEU A 77 -13.31 3.48 11.04
C LEU A 77 -11.76 3.42 11.07
N LEU A 78 -11.18 3.04 12.21
CA LEU A 78 -9.74 2.84 12.37
C LEU A 78 -9.30 1.59 11.61
N ILE A 79 -8.17 1.70 10.91
CA ILE A 79 -7.56 0.60 10.16
C ILE A 79 -6.24 0.15 10.79
N ASN A 80 -5.87 -1.11 10.60
CA ASN A 80 -4.55 -1.63 10.99
C ASN A 80 -3.85 -2.30 9.78
N PRO A 81 -3.31 -1.50 8.84
CA PRO A 81 -2.80 -2.01 7.57
C PRO A 81 -1.64 -3.00 7.73
N SER A 82 -0.78 -2.80 8.73
CA SER A 82 0.33 -3.70 9.00
C SER A 82 -0.19 -5.09 9.38
N TYR A 83 -0.97 -5.16 10.46
CA TYR A 83 -1.43 -6.42 11.00
C TYR A 83 -2.44 -7.13 10.09
N TRP A 84 -3.27 -6.39 9.37
CA TRP A 84 -4.23 -6.98 8.43
C TRP A 84 -3.53 -7.51 7.18
N GLY A 85 -2.44 -6.88 6.74
CA GLY A 85 -1.62 -7.34 5.62
C GLY A 85 -1.08 -8.75 5.89
N GLU A 86 -0.66 -9.01 7.13
CA GLU A 86 -0.28 -10.35 7.59
C GLU A 86 -1.40 -11.39 7.53
N LYS A 87 -2.68 -11.00 7.40
CA LYS A 87 -3.82 -11.94 7.36
C LYS A 87 -4.30 -12.22 5.94
N ILE A 88 -3.76 -11.51 4.95
CA ILE A 88 -4.04 -11.76 3.53
C ILE A 88 -3.60 -13.17 3.14
N GLN A 89 -4.47 -13.89 2.45
CA GLN A 89 -4.21 -15.17 1.82
C GLN A 89 -3.88 -14.89 0.35
N SER A 90 -2.58 -14.81 0.02
CA SER A 90 -2.11 -14.62 -1.36
C SER A 90 -2.13 -15.95 -2.11
N THR A 91 -2.39 -15.90 -3.42
CA THR A 91 -2.31 -17.07 -4.32
C THR A 91 -0.87 -17.48 -4.65
N THR A 92 0.11 -16.61 -4.38
CA THR A 92 1.53 -16.88 -4.57
C THR A 92 2.25 -16.87 -3.23
N TYR A 93 2.68 -18.04 -2.79
CA TYR A 93 3.51 -18.23 -1.58
C TYR A 93 4.82 -17.41 -1.61
N GLU A 94 5.24 -16.95 -2.78
CA GLU A 94 6.54 -16.34 -3.02
C GLU A 94 6.62 -14.86 -2.65
N ALA A 95 5.50 -14.12 -2.52
CA ALA A 95 5.58 -12.72 -2.12
C ALA A 95 4.24 -12.14 -1.60
N LYS A 96 3.84 -12.53 -0.39
CA LYS A 96 2.66 -11.97 0.30
C LYS A 96 2.70 -10.44 0.38
N ASP A 97 3.88 -9.87 0.59
CA ASP A 97 4.07 -8.43 0.71
C ASP A 97 3.71 -7.68 -0.58
N VAL A 98 3.87 -8.28 -1.75
CA VAL A 98 3.60 -7.61 -3.04
C VAL A 98 2.10 -7.34 -3.23
N SER A 99 1.21 -8.05 -2.52
CA SER A 99 -0.23 -7.82 -2.61
C SER A 99 -0.69 -6.55 -1.89
N PHE A 100 0.09 -6.05 -0.92
CA PHE A 100 -0.31 -4.90 -0.10
C PHE A 100 0.77 -3.82 0.05
N LEU A 101 2.03 -4.13 -0.26
CA LEU A 101 3.16 -3.20 -0.35
C LEU A 101 3.62 -3.02 -1.80
N GLU A 102 4.13 -1.84 -2.09
CA GLU A 102 4.84 -1.50 -3.31
C GLU A 102 6.14 -0.78 -3.00
N PHE A 103 7.11 -0.93 -3.90
CA PHE A 103 8.39 -0.26 -3.79
C PHE A 103 8.25 1.21 -4.18
N ASP A 104 8.62 2.11 -3.27
CA ASP A 104 8.62 3.54 -3.50
C ASP A 104 9.97 3.99 -4.04
N ILE A 105 10.14 3.89 -5.36
CA ILE A 105 11.38 4.26 -6.03
C ILE A 105 11.72 5.74 -5.86
N ASP A 106 10.71 6.60 -5.76
CA ASP A 106 10.93 8.04 -5.60
C ASP A 106 11.46 8.36 -4.20
N GLU A 107 10.94 7.69 -3.17
CA GLU A 107 11.47 7.84 -1.80
C GLU A 107 12.93 7.38 -1.72
N VAL A 108 13.27 6.25 -2.36
CA VAL A 108 14.67 5.79 -2.41
C VAL A 108 15.56 6.79 -3.12
N LYS A 109 15.08 7.44 -4.20
CA LYS A 109 15.84 8.50 -4.87
C LYS A 109 16.03 9.74 -4.00
N ASN A 110 15.03 10.10 -3.21
CA ASN A 110 15.13 11.23 -2.28
C ASN A 110 16.15 10.95 -1.19
N LEU A 111 16.07 9.79 -0.54
CA LEU A 111 17.04 9.39 0.49
C LEU A 111 18.46 9.27 -0.07
N ALA A 112 18.61 8.75 -1.30
CA ALA A 112 19.91 8.69 -1.94
C ALA A 112 20.47 10.10 -2.28
N GLN A 113 19.59 11.07 -2.53
CA GLN A 113 19.99 12.46 -2.76
C GLN A 113 20.42 13.12 -1.45
N GLU A 114 19.73 12.86 -0.35
CA GLU A 114 20.12 13.32 1.00
C GLU A 114 21.51 12.81 1.37
N ASP A 115 21.78 11.51 1.16
CA ASP A 115 23.09 10.89 1.43
C ASP A 115 24.22 11.50 0.58
N LEU A 116 23.93 11.80 -0.70
CA LEU A 116 24.88 12.51 -1.56
C LEU A 116 25.13 13.95 -1.06
N ASP A 117 24.08 14.67 -0.66
CA ASP A 117 24.19 16.05 -0.21
C ASP A 117 24.97 16.15 1.11
N ASP A 118 24.75 15.21 2.03
CA ASP A 118 25.52 15.08 3.28
C ASP A 118 27.01 14.80 2.98
N PHE A 119 27.31 13.86 2.09
CA PHE A 119 28.68 13.58 1.66
C PHE A 119 29.37 14.81 1.07
N LEU A 120 28.67 15.56 0.20
CA LEU A 120 29.20 16.78 -0.42
C LEU A 120 29.39 17.93 0.58
N ALA A 121 28.61 17.96 1.66
CA ALA A 121 28.80 18.93 2.73
C ALA A 121 30.05 18.63 3.58
N ASP A 122 30.36 17.34 3.79
CA ASP A 122 31.46 16.90 4.64
C ASP A 122 32.80 16.73 3.89
N ASN A 123 32.79 16.73 2.55
CA ASN A 123 33.97 16.49 1.73
C ASN A 123 34.25 17.65 0.75
N GLU A 124 35.47 18.19 0.79
CA GLU A 124 35.93 19.18 -0.19
C GLU A 124 36.36 18.50 -1.50
N LEU A 125 35.46 18.47 -2.48
CA LEU A 125 35.76 18.00 -3.84
C LEU A 125 36.14 19.16 -4.77
N SER A 126 36.89 18.84 -5.83
CA SER A 126 37.08 19.78 -6.93
C SER A 126 35.77 19.94 -7.72
N ASN A 127 35.55 21.10 -8.35
CA ASN A 127 34.37 21.32 -9.20
C ASN A 127 34.23 20.26 -10.31
N GLU A 128 35.35 19.72 -10.81
CA GLU A 128 35.34 18.67 -11.83
C GLU A 128 34.86 17.33 -11.25
N ASP A 129 35.32 16.98 -10.05
CA ASP A 129 34.97 15.72 -9.39
C ASP A 129 33.55 15.74 -8.84
N GLU A 130 33.10 16.88 -8.28
CA GLU A 130 31.70 17.07 -7.91
C GLU A 130 30.79 16.95 -9.14
N GLY A 131 31.18 17.56 -10.27
CA GLY A 131 30.43 17.47 -11.53
C GLY A 131 30.29 16.02 -12.03
N LYS A 132 31.40 15.26 -12.04
CA LYS A 132 31.40 13.83 -12.40
C LYS A 132 30.51 13.00 -11.48
N LEU A 133 30.59 13.26 -10.17
CA LEU A 133 29.79 12.55 -9.17
C LEU A 133 28.30 12.80 -9.38
N ARG A 134 27.89 14.06 -9.55
CA ARG A 134 26.48 14.43 -9.82
C ARG A 134 25.95 13.84 -11.13
N ASP A 135 26.76 13.83 -12.18
CA ASP A 135 26.39 13.24 -13.48
C ASP A 135 26.21 11.71 -13.37
N GLU A 136 27.12 11.03 -12.67
CA GLU A 136 27.03 9.59 -12.44
C GLU A 136 25.83 9.23 -11.55
N PHE A 137 25.62 9.98 -10.48
CA PHE A 137 24.45 9.86 -9.60
C PHE A 137 23.15 10.01 -10.39
N ARG A 138 23.03 11.06 -11.21
CA ARG A 138 21.85 11.28 -12.05
C ARG A 138 21.61 10.11 -13.00
N ARG A 139 22.66 9.64 -13.68
CA ARG A 139 22.57 8.58 -14.69
C ARG A 139 22.21 7.22 -14.09
N LYS A 140 22.77 6.87 -12.93
CA LYS A 140 22.57 5.55 -12.30
C LYS A 140 21.37 5.53 -11.37
N ILE A 141 21.21 6.54 -10.51
CA ILE A 141 20.19 6.57 -9.46
C ILE A 141 18.92 7.25 -9.95
N LEU A 142 18.98 8.53 -10.35
CA LEU A 142 17.76 9.28 -10.71
C LEU A 142 17.06 8.74 -11.96
N CYS A 143 17.82 8.19 -12.92
CA CYS A 143 17.26 7.59 -14.12
C CYS A 143 16.77 6.13 -13.95
N SER A 144 16.97 5.50 -12.79
CA SER A 144 16.45 4.15 -12.52
C SER A 144 14.91 4.13 -12.58
N LYS A 145 14.34 3.07 -13.16
CA LYS A 145 12.90 2.97 -13.45
C LYS A 145 12.16 1.95 -12.59
N ASN A 146 12.85 1.00 -11.99
CA ASN A 146 12.24 -0.06 -11.17
C ASN A 146 13.15 -0.47 -10.01
N GLU A 147 12.60 -1.28 -9.11
CA GLU A 147 13.28 -1.77 -7.90
C GLU A 147 14.59 -2.51 -8.21
N LEU A 148 14.64 -3.28 -9.29
CA LEU A 148 15.83 -4.06 -9.64
C LEU A 148 16.96 -3.13 -10.12
N GLU A 149 16.64 -2.22 -11.04
CA GLU A 149 17.60 -1.23 -11.57
C GLU A 149 18.20 -0.36 -10.46
N ILE A 150 17.37 0.18 -9.56
CA ILE A 150 17.87 1.08 -8.51
C ILE A 150 18.67 0.32 -7.44
N ARG A 151 18.28 -0.92 -7.09
CA ARG A 151 19.05 -1.76 -6.17
C ARG A 151 20.42 -2.12 -6.76
N GLU A 152 20.46 -2.46 -8.04
CA GLU A 152 21.72 -2.73 -8.74
C GLU A 152 22.58 -1.47 -8.83
N ALA A 153 21.98 -0.31 -9.09
CA ALA A 153 22.66 0.97 -9.17
C ALA A 153 23.27 1.39 -7.82
N VAL A 154 22.52 1.25 -6.72
CA VAL A 154 22.97 1.54 -5.35
C VAL A 154 24.09 0.58 -4.94
N ASN A 155 23.90 -0.73 -5.10
CA ASN A 155 24.89 -1.74 -4.69
C ASN A 155 26.23 -1.60 -5.41
N ASN A 156 26.22 -1.12 -6.66
CA ASN A 156 27.41 -0.97 -7.49
C ASN A 156 27.84 0.50 -7.65
N PHE A 157 27.32 1.40 -6.82
CA PHE A 157 27.72 2.80 -6.87
C PHE A 157 29.07 2.98 -6.19
N ASN A 158 30.02 3.54 -6.93
CA ASN A 158 31.28 4.03 -6.38
C ASN A 158 31.80 5.09 -7.34
N CYS A 159 31.93 6.33 -6.87
CA CYS A 159 32.45 7.42 -7.67
C CYS A 159 33.08 8.48 -6.75
N ASN A 160 34.32 8.88 -7.03
CA ASN A 160 35.02 9.96 -6.31
C ASN A 160 34.99 9.84 -4.78
N GLY A 161 35.08 8.61 -4.26
CA GLY A 161 35.06 8.34 -2.82
C GLY A 161 33.67 8.25 -2.19
N PHE A 162 32.60 8.53 -2.95
CA PHE A 162 31.22 8.30 -2.52
C PHE A 162 30.74 6.90 -2.94
N ASP A 163 30.11 6.21 -2.00
CA ASP A 163 29.35 4.99 -2.19
C ASP A 163 28.14 4.96 -1.25
N PHE A 164 27.30 3.93 -1.36
CA PHE A 164 26.10 3.77 -0.52
C PHE A 164 26.33 2.76 0.61
N ALA A 165 27.54 2.69 1.19
CA ALA A 165 27.83 1.72 2.24
C ALA A 165 26.97 1.90 3.51
N GLU A 166 26.43 3.10 3.76
CA GLU A 166 25.55 3.39 4.91
C GLU A 166 24.05 3.39 4.55
N PHE A 167 23.72 3.19 3.27
CA PHE A 167 22.34 3.22 2.76
C PHE A 167 21.52 1.95 3.07
N TRP A 168 22.10 0.98 3.81
CA TRP A 168 21.43 -0.28 4.15
C TRP A 168 20.37 -0.07 5.23
N GLY A 169 19.12 -0.40 4.90
CA GLY A 169 18.00 -0.39 5.86
C GLY A 169 16.89 0.60 5.52
N VAL A 170 16.97 1.31 4.40
CA VAL A 170 15.88 2.15 3.90
C VAL A 170 14.60 1.30 3.71
N GLU A 171 13.58 1.57 4.53
CA GLU A 171 12.23 1.00 4.36
C GLU A 171 11.57 1.61 3.13
N SER A 172 11.92 1.11 1.95
CA SER A 172 11.44 1.60 0.66
C SER A 172 10.07 1.06 0.25
N ARG A 173 9.34 0.42 1.17
CA ARG A 173 8.05 -0.20 0.87
C ARG A 173 6.94 0.58 1.54
N LYS A 174 6.00 1.06 0.73
CA LYS A 174 4.76 1.69 1.19
C LYS A 174 3.58 0.81 0.91
N TYR A 175 2.49 1.00 1.67
CA TYR A 175 1.22 0.37 1.33
C TYR A 175 0.70 0.87 -0.02
N ARG A 176 0.19 -0.07 -0.83
CA ARG A 176 -0.51 0.24 -2.07
C ARG A 176 -1.75 1.09 -1.77
N TYR A 177 -2.02 2.07 -2.64
CA TYR A 177 -3.23 2.90 -2.51
C TYR A 177 -4.50 2.04 -2.39
N HIS A 178 -4.70 1.10 -3.31
CA HIS A 178 -5.85 0.20 -3.31
C HIS A 178 -5.93 -0.67 -2.05
N TYR A 179 -4.80 -1.07 -1.47
CA TYR A 179 -4.82 -1.85 -0.23
C TYR A 179 -5.40 -1.04 0.93
N ILE A 180 -4.93 0.20 1.12
CA ILE A 180 -5.45 1.09 2.16
C ILE A 180 -6.93 1.41 1.90
N TRP A 181 -7.30 1.65 0.64
CA TRP A 181 -8.69 1.88 0.25
C TRP A 181 -9.59 0.69 0.63
N LEU A 182 -9.16 -0.54 0.32
CA LEU A 182 -9.90 -1.77 0.68
C LEU A 182 -9.99 -1.97 2.20
N CYS A 183 -8.97 -1.58 2.97
CA CYS A 183 -9.04 -1.60 4.43
C CYS A 183 -10.15 -0.68 4.96
N TYR A 184 -10.25 0.54 4.43
CA TYR A 184 -11.35 1.45 4.76
C TYR A 184 -12.71 0.91 4.31
N ALA A 185 -12.78 0.32 3.11
CA ALA A 185 -14.00 -0.28 2.57
C ALA A 185 -14.55 -1.40 3.45
N ILE A 186 -13.68 -2.23 4.03
CA ILE A 186 -14.09 -3.29 4.97
C ILE A 186 -14.71 -2.68 6.24
N VAL A 187 -14.01 -1.77 6.92
CA VAL A 187 -14.52 -1.19 8.18
C VAL A 187 -15.80 -0.40 7.97
N TRP A 188 -15.86 0.39 6.89
CA TRP A 188 -17.03 1.18 6.53
C TRP A 188 -18.20 0.29 6.11
N GLY A 189 -17.94 -0.75 5.30
CA GLY A 189 -18.96 -1.69 4.86
C GLY A 189 -19.60 -2.45 6.02
N ILE A 190 -18.79 -2.88 7.00
CA ILE A 190 -19.30 -3.51 8.23
C ILE A 190 -20.17 -2.54 9.02
N LYS A 191 -19.73 -1.29 9.19
CA LYS A 191 -20.51 -0.26 9.89
C LYS A 191 -21.85 0.01 9.18
N LYS A 192 -21.85 0.12 7.85
CA LYS A 192 -23.09 0.26 7.05
C LYS A 192 -24.01 -0.94 7.15
N PHE A 193 -23.45 -2.15 7.17
CA PHE A 193 -24.22 -3.35 7.41
C PHE A 193 -24.89 -3.34 8.79
N ASP A 194 -24.18 -2.89 9.83
CA ASP A 194 -24.73 -2.78 11.18
C ASP A 194 -25.86 -1.75 11.27
N GLU A 195 -25.75 -0.63 10.56
CA GLU A 195 -26.79 0.41 10.49
C GLU A 195 -28.10 -0.10 9.86
N VAL A 196 -28.04 -0.98 8.87
CA VAL A 196 -29.23 -1.53 8.18
C VAL A 196 -29.75 -2.85 8.77
N SER A 197 -28.98 -3.46 9.68
CA SER A 197 -29.34 -4.74 10.34
C SER A 197 -29.90 -4.55 11.75
N GLN A 198 -30.09 -3.31 12.19
CA GLN A 198 -30.84 -2.93 13.41
C GLN A 198 -32.34 -2.92 13.14
#